data_AF-A0A1H4FPL4-F1
#
_entry.id   AF-A0A1H4FPL4-F1
#
_cell.length_a   1.000
_cell.length_b   1.000
_cell.length_c   1.000
_cell.angle_alpha   90.00
_cell.angle_beta   90.00
_cell.angle_gamma   90.00
#
_symmetry.space_group_name_H-M   'P 1'
#
loop_
_entity.id
_entity.type
_entity.pdbx_description
1 polymer ?
#
loop_
_entity_poly.entity_id
_entity_poly.type
_entity_poly.pdbx_seq_one_letter_code
_entity_poly.pdbx_strand_id
1 'polypeptide(L)'
;MFNLFKRSKVEEWEKQVLINIFCAMPPEFNYLKEQIQDGLLKRVSFGSTVRPNFVGFSYDGSVSKKYERKSDTGFVIKGVKVFDNLSQSYIDFEIIVYYGLVIGYSTPNNKNVKLDIHRIDTSKLRVQYNTNQLYEKIKPLLRSDYLRKVSPDNVYEVELDGKMYYHLQDLEDGDFIGMDESGKYYEITHDPYEIKEIS
;
A
#
# COMPACT_ATOMS: atom_id res chain seq x y z
N MET A 1 -26.76 -17.25 -6.66
CA MET A 1 -26.67 -16.23 -7.74
C MET A 1 -25.20 -15.99 -8.02
N PHE A 2 -24.72 -16.47 -9.17
CA PHE A 2 -23.33 -16.37 -9.59
C PHE A 2 -23.06 -14.95 -10.10
N ASN A 3 -22.19 -14.20 -9.40
CA ASN A 3 -21.71 -12.90 -9.87
C ASN A 3 -20.81 -13.13 -11.10
N LEU A 4 -21.43 -13.03 -12.29
CA LEU A 4 -20.78 -13.10 -13.59
C LEU A 4 -19.78 -11.93 -13.72
N PHE A 5 -18.50 -12.30 -13.65
CA PHE A 5 -17.30 -11.55 -14.04
C PHE A 5 -17.15 -10.13 -13.48
N LYS A 6 -16.54 -10.05 -12.29
CA LYS A 6 -15.79 -8.84 -11.90
C LYS A 6 -14.76 -8.56 -13.00
N ARG A 7 -14.71 -7.32 -13.53
CA ARG A 7 -13.74 -6.93 -14.55
C ARG A 7 -12.32 -7.18 -14.07
N SER A 8 -11.39 -7.42 -14.98
CA SER A 8 -9.96 -7.58 -14.65
C SER A 8 -9.11 -6.47 -15.24
N LYS A 9 -9.62 -5.70 -16.21
CA LYS A 9 -8.89 -4.62 -16.88
C LYS A 9 -9.05 -3.32 -16.12
N VAL A 10 -7.95 -2.58 -15.99
CA VAL A 10 -7.96 -1.18 -15.52
C VAL A 10 -8.63 -0.33 -16.59
N GLU A 11 -9.60 0.47 -16.20
CA GLU A 11 -10.32 1.38 -17.10
C GLU A 11 -9.57 2.71 -17.22
N GLU A 12 -9.69 3.37 -18.37
CA GLU A 12 -8.96 4.63 -18.60
C GLU A 12 -9.39 5.75 -17.65
N TRP A 13 -10.66 5.75 -17.23
CA TRP A 13 -11.12 6.72 -16.23
C TRP A 13 -10.42 6.52 -14.88
N GLU A 14 -10.05 5.29 -14.50
CA GLU A 14 -9.33 5.02 -13.25
C GLU A 14 -7.93 5.62 -13.29
N LYS A 15 -7.24 5.49 -14.42
CA LYS A 15 -5.94 6.14 -14.60
C LYS A 15 -6.09 7.66 -14.58
N GLN A 16 -7.09 8.19 -15.27
CA GLN A 16 -7.28 9.62 -15.40
C GLN A 16 -7.68 10.29 -14.07
N VAL A 17 -8.56 9.66 -13.28
CA VAL A 17 -8.92 10.19 -11.95
C VAL A 17 -7.70 10.22 -11.03
N LEU A 18 -6.88 9.17 -11.03
CA LEU A 18 -5.62 9.12 -10.27
C LEU A 18 -4.67 10.23 -10.71
N ILE A 19 -4.43 10.38 -12.02
CA ILE A 19 -3.56 11.43 -12.57
C ILE A 19 -4.08 12.81 -12.17
N ASN A 20 -5.38 13.08 -12.29
CA ASN A 20 -5.97 14.38 -11.94
C ASN A 20 -5.78 14.68 -10.45
N ILE A 21 -5.94 13.69 -9.58
CA ILE A 21 -5.71 13.84 -8.13
C ILE A 21 -4.23 14.09 -7.84
N PHE A 22 -3.31 13.32 -8.44
CA PHE A 22 -1.88 13.48 -8.21
C PHE A 22 -1.33 14.80 -8.76
N CYS A 23 -1.92 15.37 -9.81
CA CYS A 23 -1.59 16.71 -10.28
C CYS A 23 -1.91 17.82 -9.26
N ALA A 24 -2.85 17.59 -8.34
CA ALA A 24 -3.18 18.52 -7.26
C ALA A 24 -2.32 18.29 -6.00
N MET A 25 -1.45 17.27 -5.99
CA MET A 25 -0.57 16.99 -4.86
C MET A 25 0.73 17.81 -4.92
N PRO A 26 1.38 18.00 -3.76
CA PRO A 26 2.71 18.61 -3.72
C PRO A 26 3.76 17.86 -4.56
N PRO A 27 4.80 18.53 -5.07
CA PRO A 27 5.77 17.96 -6.01
C PRO A 27 6.50 16.70 -5.53
N GLU A 28 6.67 16.52 -4.21
CA GLU A 28 7.28 15.32 -3.63
C GLU A 28 6.49 14.03 -3.93
N PHE A 29 5.21 14.14 -4.31
CA PHE A 29 4.37 13.01 -4.72
C PHE A 29 4.31 12.81 -6.24
N ASN A 30 5.09 13.53 -7.05
CA ASN A 30 5.08 13.41 -8.51
C ASN A 30 5.31 11.98 -9.02
N TYR A 31 6.08 11.18 -8.29
CA TYR A 31 6.33 9.77 -8.60
C TYR A 31 5.03 8.92 -8.68
N LEU A 32 3.96 9.32 -7.98
CA LEU A 32 2.65 8.68 -8.06
C LEU A 32 1.97 8.92 -9.39
N LYS A 33 2.13 10.11 -9.97
CA LYS A 33 1.62 10.41 -11.32
C LYS A 33 2.44 9.70 -12.38
N GLU A 34 3.77 9.78 -12.26
CA GLU A 34 4.71 9.21 -13.22
C GLU A 34 4.54 7.70 -13.36
N GLN A 35 4.38 6.95 -12.26
CA GLN A 35 4.17 5.50 -12.34
C GLN A 35 2.90 5.12 -13.12
N ILE A 36 1.82 5.90 -13.03
CA ILE A 36 0.60 5.65 -13.80
C ILE A 36 0.83 5.93 -15.30
N GLN A 37 1.52 7.02 -15.61
CA GLN A 37 1.87 7.43 -16.98
C GLN A 37 2.82 6.43 -17.65
N ASP A 38 3.74 5.85 -16.89
CA ASP A 38 4.66 4.79 -17.32
C ASP A 38 3.97 3.42 -17.51
N GLY A 39 2.68 3.32 -17.17
CA GLY A 39 1.89 2.11 -17.39
C GLY A 39 2.00 1.06 -16.29
N LEU A 40 2.21 1.48 -15.04
CA LEU A 40 2.26 0.57 -13.88
C LEU A 40 1.02 -0.32 -13.78
N LEU A 41 -0.19 0.23 -13.94
CA LEU A 41 -1.43 -0.49 -13.67
C LEU A 41 -1.83 -1.39 -14.84
N LYS A 42 -1.95 -2.70 -14.60
CA LYS A 42 -2.32 -3.70 -15.62
C LYS A 42 -3.70 -4.29 -15.41
N ARG A 43 -4.01 -4.67 -14.18
CA ARG A 43 -5.27 -5.32 -13.83
C ARG A 43 -5.88 -4.74 -12.57
N VAL A 44 -7.18 -4.96 -12.41
CA VAL A 44 -7.88 -4.71 -11.15
C VAL A 44 -8.22 -6.02 -10.46
N SER A 45 -8.26 -5.97 -9.13
CA SER A 45 -8.74 -7.04 -8.27
C SER A 45 -9.77 -6.49 -7.28
N PHE A 46 -10.77 -7.30 -6.99
CA PHE A 46 -11.83 -6.98 -6.04
C PHE A 46 -11.80 -8.03 -4.93
N GLY A 47 -10.67 -8.11 -4.23
CA GLY A 47 -10.47 -9.00 -3.09
C GLY A 47 -11.24 -8.55 -1.87
N SER A 48 -11.46 -9.46 -0.92
CA SER A 48 -11.95 -9.12 0.42
C SER A 48 -10.83 -8.45 1.20
N THR A 49 -10.82 -7.13 1.23
CA THR A 49 -9.97 -6.37 2.14
C THR A 49 -10.84 -5.80 3.26
N VAL A 50 -10.21 -5.41 4.37
CA VAL A 50 -10.89 -4.65 5.45
C VAL A 50 -11.39 -3.28 4.97
N ARG A 51 -10.98 -2.82 3.79
CA ARG A 51 -11.39 -1.52 3.23
C ARG A 51 -12.69 -1.69 2.42
N PRO A 52 -13.78 -0.99 2.80
CA PRO A 52 -15.03 -1.05 2.06
C PRO A 52 -14.86 -0.60 0.61
N ASN A 53 -15.47 -1.35 -0.31
CA ASN A 53 -15.51 -1.03 -1.75
C ASN A 53 -14.13 -0.76 -2.37
N PHE A 54 -13.12 -1.51 -1.91
CA PHE A 54 -11.76 -1.41 -2.41
C PHE A 54 -11.60 -2.05 -3.81
N VAL A 55 -10.83 -1.37 -4.66
CA VAL A 55 -10.36 -1.85 -5.95
C VAL A 55 -8.84 -1.84 -5.91
N GLY A 56 -8.24 -3.02 -5.92
CA GLY A 56 -6.79 -3.21 -5.94
C GLY A 56 -6.26 -3.24 -7.37
N PHE A 57 -4.97 -2.93 -7.53
CA PHE A 57 -4.28 -3.03 -8.81
C PHE A 57 -3.24 -4.15 -8.82
N SER A 58 -3.01 -4.72 -10.01
CA SER A 58 -1.83 -5.55 -10.30
C SER A 58 -0.94 -4.85 -11.30
N TYR A 59 0.37 -5.08 -11.22
CA TYR A 59 1.37 -4.23 -11.84
C TYR A 59 2.07 -4.82 -13.06
N ASP A 60 2.68 -3.92 -13.84
CA ASP A 60 3.83 -4.26 -14.66
C ASP A 60 5.06 -4.49 -13.76
N GLY A 61 5.69 -5.66 -13.89
CA GLY A 61 6.86 -6.01 -13.08
C GLY A 61 8.08 -5.13 -13.35
N SER A 62 8.22 -4.58 -14.56
CA SER A 62 9.35 -3.70 -14.89
C SER A 62 9.15 -2.29 -14.36
N VAL A 63 7.93 -1.76 -14.48
CA VAL A 63 7.58 -0.41 -13.98
C VAL A 63 7.54 -0.39 -12.46
N SER A 64 6.95 -1.41 -11.82
CA SER A 64 6.93 -1.49 -10.35
C SER A 64 8.33 -1.45 -9.75
N LYS A 65 9.27 -2.26 -10.27
CA LYS A 65 10.69 -2.25 -9.83
C LYS A 65 11.36 -0.88 -9.94
N LYS A 66 10.95 -0.04 -10.91
CA LYS A 66 11.49 1.33 -11.07
C LYS A 66 11.02 2.27 -9.95
N TYR A 67 9.81 2.09 -9.45
CA TYR A 67 9.15 3.01 -8.50
C TYR A 67 9.07 2.49 -7.07
N GLU A 68 9.36 1.21 -6.84
CA GLU A 68 9.26 0.57 -5.53
C GLU A 68 10.24 1.20 -4.52
N ARG A 69 9.71 1.53 -3.34
CA ARG A 69 10.42 2.09 -2.20
C ARG A 69 10.09 1.27 -0.96
N LYS A 70 10.74 0.11 -0.81
CA LYS A 70 10.39 -0.90 0.20
C LYS A 70 10.46 -0.41 1.65
N SER A 71 11.27 0.60 1.93
CA SER A 71 11.39 1.23 3.26
C SER A 71 10.31 2.25 3.57
N ASP A 72 9.57 2.73 2.55
CA ASP A 72 8.59 3.79 2.75
C ASP A 72 7.39 3.27 3.55
N THR A 73 6.94 4.09 4.49
CA THR A 73 5.69 3.85 5.19
C THR A 73 4.54 4.09 4.23
N GLY A 74 3.63 3.13 4.15
CA GLY A 74 2.37 3.25 3.44
C GLY A 74 1.52 4.38 3.98
N PHE A 75 0.68 4.91 3.12
CA PHE A 75 -0.20 6.00 3.45
C PHE A 75 -1.48 5.95 2.61
N VAL A 76 -2.48 6.70 3.06
CA VAL A 76 -3.72 6.89 2.36
C VAL A 76 -3.87 8.36 2.01
N ILE A 77 -4.12 8.66 0.73
CA ILE A 77 -4.53 9.99 0.29
C ILE A 77 -6.03 10.10 0.53
N LYS A 78 -6.43 11.07 1.35
CA LYS A 78 -7.80 11.31 1.80
C LYS A 78 -8.23 12.73 1.55
N GLY A 79 -9.52 12.99 1.79
CA GLY A 79 -10.12 14.32 1.64
C GLY A 79 -10.36 14.71 0.19
N VAL A 80 -10.19 13.78 -0.74
CA VAL A 80 -10.61 13.91 -2.13
C VAL A 80 -12.07 13.50 -2.23
N LYS A 81 -12.85 14.32 -2.94
CA LYS A 81 -14.20 13.95 -3.35
C LYS A 81 -14.34 13.97 -4.85
N VAL A 82 -15.01 12.97 -5.41
CA VAL A 82 -15.30 12.90 -6.85
C VAL A 82 -16.80 12.89 -7.03
N PHE A 83 -17.31 13.67 -8.00
CA PHE A 83 -18.74 13.67 -8.29
C PHE A 83 -19.13 12.31 -8.89
N ASP A 84 -20.12 11.66 -8.27
CA ASP A 84 -20.71 10.44 -8.77
C ASP A 84 -21.99 10.74 -9.54
N ASN A 85 -22.02 10.37 -10.82
CA ASN A 85 -23.18 10.55 -11.68
C ASN A 85 -24.35 9.61 -11.33
N LEU A 86 -24.13 8.56 -10.55
CA LEU A 86 -25.25 7.72 -10.05
C LEU A 86 -25.95 8.37 -8.88
N SER A 87 -25.20 8.73 -7.82
CA SER A 87 -25.79 9.36 -6.63
C SER A 87 -26.05 10.87 -6.78
N GLN A 88 -25.56 11.50 -7.85
CA GLN A 88 -25.64 12.94 -8.09
C GLN A 88 -25.00 13.76 -6.96
N SER A 89 -23.93 13.24 -6.36
CA SER A 89 -23.26 13.88 -5.22
C SER A 89 -21.74 13.68 -5.27
N TYR A 90 -21.01 14.54 -4.56
CA TYR A 90 -19.59 14.33 -4.30
C TYR A 90 -19.39 13.24 -3.24
N ILE A 91 -18.71 12.17 -3.61
CA ILE A 91 -18.44 11.02 -2.73
C ILE A 91 -16.96 10.93 -2.38
N ASP A 92 -16.64 10.29 -1.27
CA ASP A 92 -15.25 10.12 -0.83
C ASP A 92 -14.50 9.14 -1.74
N PHE A 93 -13.29 9.52 -2.13
CA PHE A 93 -12.37 8.71 -2.92
C PHE A 93 -11.02 8.67 -2.20
N GLU A 94 -10.65 7.50 -1.70
CA GLU A 94 -9.38 7.31 -0.99
C GLU A 94 -8.41 6.51 -1.86
N ILE A 95 -7.16 6.95 -1.95
CA ILE A 95 -6.10 6.24 -2.69
C ILE A 95 -5.13 5.64 -1.68
N ILE A 96 -4.80 4.37 -1.86
CA ILE A 96 -3.93 3.62 -0.96
C ILE A 96 -2.56 3.47 -1.64
N VAL A 97 -1.50 3.80 -0.90
CA VAL A 97 -0.11 3.70 -1.35
C VAL A 97 0.68 2.85 -0.34
N TYR A 98 1.44 1.87 -0.82
CA TYR A 98 2.41 1.09 -0.04
C TYR A 98 3.67 0.88 -0.88
N TYR A 99 4.83 0.84 -0.22
CA TYR A 99 6.13 0.66 -0.89
C TYR A 99 6.35 1.63 -2.06
N GLY A 100 5.85 2.87 -1.96
CA GLY A 100 5.91 3.86 -3.04
C GLY A 100 5.01 3.57 -4.26
N LEU A 101 4.13 2.57 -4.20
CA LEU A 101 3.26 2.17 -5.31
C LEU A 101 1.78 2.42 -4.99
N VAL A 102 1.01 2.82 -5.99
CA VAL A 102 -0.45 2.93 -5.90
C VAL A 102 -1.04 1.52 -5.84
N ILE A 103 -1.56 1.14 -4.67
CA ILE A 103 -2.11 -0.19 -4.42
C ILE A 103 -3.54 -0.32 -4.92
N GLY A 104 -4.29 0.77 -4.85
CA GLY A 104 -5.69 0.77 -5.19
C GLY A 104 -6.38 2.03 -4.74
N TYR A 105 -7.69 2.03 -4.89
CA TYR A 105 -8.56 3.05 -4.33
C TYR A 105 -9.76 2.42 -3.64
N SER A 106 -10.47 3.21 -2.84
CA SER A 106 -11.73 2.83 -2.25
C SER A 106 -12.72 3.98 -2.24
N THR A 107 -13.99 3.64 -2.40
CA THR A 107 -15.14 4.53 -2.22
C THR A 107 -15.89 4.09 -0.97
N PRO A 108 -15.42 4.47 0.24
CA PRO A 108 -15.76 3.78 1.48
C PRO A 108 -17.27 3.74 1.76
N ASN A 109 -17.99 4.77 1.32
CA ASN A 109 -19.42 4.93 1.56
C ASN A 109 -20.30 4.55 0.34
N ASN A 110 -19.70 4.15 -0.79
CA ASN A 110 -20.41 3.96 -2.06
C ASN A 110 -19.88 2.72 -2.81
N LYS A 111 -20.73 1.69 -2.97
CA LYS A 111 -20.33 0.42 -3.62
C LYS A 111 -20.37 0.46 -5.14
N ASN A 112 -21.39 1.09 -5.71
CA ASN A 112 -21.56 1.25 -7.14
C ASN A 112 -21.37 2.73 -7.48
N VAL A 113 -20.46 3.04 -8.39
CA VAL A 113 -20.08 4.42 -8.72
C VAL A 113 -19.95 4.61 -10.22
N LYS A 114 -20.24 5.83 -10.70
CA LYS A 114 -19.96 6.33 -12.04
C LYS A 114 -19.33 7.72 -11.92
N LEU A 115 -18.03 7.72 -11.67
CA LEU A 115 -17.28 8.93 -11.36
C LEU A 115 -17.15 9.85 -12.57
N ASP A 116 -17.28 11.16 -12.33
CA ASP A 116 -16.94 12.21 -13.27
C ASP A 116 -15.51 12.70 -13.01
N ILE A 117 -14.59 12.33 -13.90
CA ILE A 117 -13.17 12.66 -13.79
C ILE A 117 -12.86 14.16 -13.92
N HIS A 118 -13.81 14.97 -14.38
CA HIS A 118 -13.66 16.43 -14.51
C HIS A 118 -14.21 17.19 -13.30
N ARG A 119 -14.89 16.50 -12.39
CA ARG A 119 -15.51 17.10 -11.20
C ARG A 119 -14.92 16.47 -9.94
N ILE A 120 -13.71 16.91 -9.63
CA ILE A 120 -12.95 16.46 -8.46
C ILE A 120 -12.71 17.65 -7.53
N ASP A 121 -13.05 17.47 -6.26
CA ASP A 121 -12.72 18.40 -5.19
C ASP A 121 -11.51 17.87 -4.41
N THR A 122 -10.42 18.61 -4.47
CA THR A 122 -9.15 18.34 -3.76
C THR A 122 -8.86 19.37 -2.67
N SER A 123 -9.82 20.24 -2.34
CA SER A 123 -9.63 21.34 -1.37
C SER A 123 -9.25 20.87 0.04
N LYS A 124 -9.59 19.62 0.39
CA LYS A 124 -9.27 18.99 1.68
C LYS A 124 -8.28 17.84 1.55
N LEU A 125 -7.59 17.75 0.41
CA LEU A 125 -6.61 16.70 0.12
C LEU A 125 -5.55 16.67 1.22
N ARG A 126 -5.29 15.47 1.75
CA ARG A 126 -4.27 15.23 2.77
C ARG A 126 -3.72 13.82 2.67
N VAL A 127 -2.49 13.65 3.14
CA VAL A 127 -1.85 12.35 3.30
C VAL A 127 -1.98 11.90 4.75
N GLN A 128 -2.48 10.69 4.95
CA GLN A 128 -2.54 10.03 6.25
C GLN A 128 -1.60 8.83 6.23
N TYR A 129 -0.43 8.95 6.87
CA TYR A 129 0.50 7.83 7.03
C TYR A 129 -0.09 6.73 7.90
N ASN A 130 0.22 5.49 7.56
CA ASN A 130 -0.05 4.36 8.42
C ASN A 130 0.76 4.50 9.70
N THR A 131 0.13 4.21 10.83
CA THR A 131 0.80 4.16 12.12
C THR A 131 0.87 2.72 12.57
N ASN A 132 2.08 2.23 12.86
CA ASN A 132 2.26 0.94 13.49
C ASN A 132 2.80 1.15 14.92
N GLN A 133 1.95 0.89 15.91
CA GLN A 133 2.32 1.04 17.33
C GLN A 133 3.44 0.06 17.73
N LEU A 134 3.46 -1.13 17.13
CA LEU A 134 4.51 -2.11 17.35
C LEU A 134 5.85 -1.60 16.81
N TYR A 135 5.86 -1.01 15.62
CA TYR A 135 7.05 -0.35 15.08
C TYR A 135 7.56 0.73 16.03
N GLU A 136 6.71 1.64 16.52
CA GLU A 136 7.14 2.68 17.45
C GLU A 136 7.64 2.12 18.79
N LYS A 137 7.11 0.98 19.26
CA LYS A 137 7.61 0.25 20.44
C LYS A 137 9.03 -0.29 20.21
N ILE A 138 9.30 -0.89 19.05
CA ILE A 138 10.60 -1.56 18.78
C ILE A 138 11.66 -0.63 18.18
N LYS A 139 11.26 0.52 17.62
CA LYS A 139 12.14 1.49 16.98
C LYS A 139 13.36 1.91 17.83
N PRO A 140 13.26 2.09 19.16
CA PRO A 140 14.43 2.37 20.00
C PRO A 140 15.45 1.22 20.09
N LEU A 141 15.02 -0.01 19.80
CA LEU A 141 15.85 -1.22 19.79
C LEU A 141 16.51 -1.43 18.42
N LEU A 142 16.00 -0.79 17.37
CA LEU A 142 16.53 -0.95 16.03
C LEU A 142 17.91 -0.32 15.90
N ARG A 143 18.83 -1.08 15.32
CA ARG A 143 20.15 -0.59 14.92
C ARG A 143 20.03 0.44 13.79
N SER A 144 21.04 1.30 13.69
CA SER A 144 21.05 2.43 12.76
C SER A 144 20.88 2.06 11.29
N ASP A 145 21.38 0.89 10.90
CA ASP A 145 21.26 0.34 9.55
C ASP A 145 19.83 -0.16 9.24
N TYR A 146 19.13 -0.67 10.25
CA TYR A 146 17.73 -1.10 10.13
C TYR A 146 16.72 0.05 10.24
N LEU A 147 17.03 1.11 10.99
CA LEU A 147 16.17 2.30 11.11
C LEU A 147 15.80 2.93 9.76
N ARG A 148 16.62 2.74 8.72
CA ARG A 148 16.37 3.27 7.37
C ARG A 148 15.77 2.24 6.40
N LYS A 149 15.78 0.96 6.77
CA LYS A 149 15.37 -0.15 5.88
C LYS A 149 14.01 -0.73 6.27
N VAL A 150 13.70 -0.74 7.56
CA VAL A 150 12.47 -1.31 8.09
C VAL A 150 11.32 -0.34 7.83
N SER A 151 10.37 -0.75 6.99
CA SER A 151 9.09 -0.07 6.88
C SER A 151 8.23 -0.40 8.11
N PRO A 152 7.54 0.58 8.72
CA PRO A 152 6.58 0.30 9.78
C PRO A 152 5.52 -0.72 9.37
N ASP A 153 5.16 -0.81 8.08
CA ASP A 153 4.15 -1.76 7.60
C ASP A 153 4.65 -3.21 7.61
N ASN A 154 5.96 -3.44 7.65
CA ASN A 154 6.55 -4.77 7.70
C ASN A 154 6.64 -5.31 9.14
N VAL A 155 6.32 -4.51 10.16
CA VAL A 155 6.52 -4.93 11.55
C VAL A 155 5.29 -5.61 12.11
N TYR A 156 5.40 -6.91 12.36
CA TYR A 156 4.39 -7.72 13.04
C TYR A 156 5.05 -8.79 13.90
N GLU A 157 4.30 -9.36 14.83
CA GLU A 157 4.75 -10.42 15.71
C GLU A 157 4.56 -11.79 15.04
N VAL A 158 5.56 -12.65 15.16
CA VAL A 158 5.55 -14.05 14.71
C VAL A 158 6.04 -14.93 15.86
N GLU A 159 5.28 -15.97 16.17
CA GLU A 159 5.70 -17.00 17.13
C GLU A 159 6.31 -18.18 16.37
N LEU A 160 7.57 -18.50 16.68
CA LEU A 160 8.32 -19.61 16.10
C LEU A 160 9.01 -20.39 17.22
N ASP A 161 8.86 -21.71 17.24
CA ASP A 161 9.41 -22.59 18.29
C ASP A 161 9.10 -22.12 19.73
N GLY A 162 7.92 -21.53 19.94
CA GLY A 162 7.48 -20.99 21.24
C GLY A 162 8.20 -19.70 21.66
N LYS A 163 8.95 -19.06 20.76
CA LYS A 163 9.59 -17.75 20.96
C LYS A 163 8.96 -16.70 20.04
N MET A 164 8.76 -15.51 20.58
CA MET A 164 8.25 -14.35 19.83
C MET A 164 9.39 -13.63 19.10
N TYR A 165 9.13 -13.31 17.84
CA TYR A 165 9.98 -12.49 16.99
C TYR A 165 9.15 -11.35 16.38
N TYR A 166 9.76 -10.19 16.26
CA TYR A 166 9.27 -9.09 15.45
C TYR A 166 9.82 -9.26 14.04
N HIS A 167 8.95 -9.48 13.06
CA HIS A 167 9.32 -9.41 11.65
C HIS A 167 9.77 -7.97 11.31
N LEU A 168 10.88 -7.82 10.59
CA LEU A 168 11.43 -6.51 10.23
C LEU A 168 11.49 -6.28 8.72
N GLN A 169 11.87 -7.30 7.96
CA GLN A 169 12.11 -7.18 6.54
C GLN A 169 11.98 -8.54 5.85
N ASP A 170 11.17 -8.61 4.79
CA ASP A 170 11.11 -9.78 3.91
C ASP A 170 12.41 -9.93 3.10
N LEU A 171 12.85 -11.17 2.95
CA LEU A 171 13.89 -11.61 2.02
C LEU A 171 13.24 -12.36 0.85
N GLU A 172 13.99 -13.22 0.16
CA GLU A 172 13.47 -14.06 -0.92
C GLU A 172 12.84 -15.35 -0.36
N ASP A 173 11.94 -15.96 -1.14
CA ASP A 173 11.37 -17.30 -0.86
C ASP A 173 10.68 -17.51 0.51
N GLY A 174 10.19 -16.43 1.11
CA GLY A 174 9.51 -16.46 2.41
C GLY A 174 10.46 -16.37 3.60
N ASP A 175 11.75 -16.21 3.35
CA ASP A 175 12.75 -15.88 4.35
C ASP A 175 12.56 -14.45 4.83
N PHE A 176 12.99 -14.15 6.06
CA PHE A 176 12.90 -12.80 6.59
C PHE A 176 13.94 -12.52 7.67
N ILE A 177 14.18 -11.22 7.89
CA ILE A 177 14.91 -10.73 9.06
C ILE A 177 13.92 -10.46 10.19
N GLY A 178 14.15 -11.12 11.32
CA GLY A 178 13.42 -10.91 12.56
C GLY A 178 14.29 -10.33 13.67
N MET A 179 13.65 -9.85 14.73
CA MET A 179 14.31 -9.42 15.95
C MET A 179 13.54 -9.90 17.17
N ASP A 180 14.21 -10.42 18.20
CA ASP A 180 13.53 -10.79 19.44
C ASP A 180 13.33 -9.61 20.40
N GLU A 181 12.66 -9.85 21.52
CA GLU A 181 12.41 -8.82 22.55
C GLU A 181 13.67 -8.25 23.19
N SER A 182 14.81 -8.94 23.09
CA SER A 182 16.10 -8.47 23.60
C SER A 182 16.87 -7.61 22.60
N GLY A 183 16.34 -7.42 21.38
CA GLY A 183 17.00 -6.67 20.31
C GLY A 183 18.04 -7.48 19.53
N LYS A 184 18.03 -8.82 19.66
CA LYS A 184 18.88 -9.70 18.85
C LYS A 184 18.23 -9.96 17.50
N TYR A 185 19.05 -9.97 16.45
CA TYR A 185 18.61 -10.12 15.08
C TYR A 185 18.76 -11.55 14.61
N TYR A 186 17.83 -12.00 13.77
CA TYR A 186 17.79 -13.34 13.24
C TYR A 186 17.48 -13.31 11.75
N GLU A 187 18.17 -14.14 10.98
CA GLU A 187 17.75 -14.57 9.65
C GLU A 187 16.91 -15.85 9.85
N ILE A 188 15.66 -15.81 9.38
CA ILE A 188 14.70 -16.91 9.51
C ILE A 188 14.38 -17.38 8.11
N THR A 189 14.77 -18.61 7.79
CA THR A 189 14.56 -19.21 6.47
C THR A 189 13.35 -20.13 6.47
N HIS A 190 12.61 -20.16 5.37
CA HIS A 190 11.40 -20.97 5.22
C HIS A 190 11.73 -22.40 4.79
N ASP A 191 12.60 -22.59 3.79
CA ASP A 191 12.99 -23.92 3.28
C ASP A 191 14.46 -23.99 2.83
N PRO A 192 15.34 -24.70 3.55
CA PRO A 192 15.06 -25.42 4.79
C PRO A 192 14.75 -24.43 5.93
N TYR A 193 13.88 -24.85 6.85
CA TYR A 193 13.55 -24.05 8.02
C TYR A 193 14.75 -23.93 8.97
N GLU A 194 15.24 -22.70 9.17
CA GLU A 194 16.34 -22.39 10.08
C GLU A 194 16.11 -21.03 10.75
N ILE A 195 16.55 -20.89 12.01
CA ILE A 195 16.63 -19.62 12.72
C ILE A 195 18.10 -19.39 13.09
N LYS A 196 18.71 -18.34 12.53
CA LYS A 196 20.13 -18.05 12.72
C LYS A 196 20.32 -16.64 13.27
N GLU A 197 20.93 -16.52 14.45
CA GLU A 197 21.29 -15.22 15.02
C GLU A 197 22.34 -14.54 14.12
N ILE A 198 22.11 -13.28 13.76
CA ILE A 198 23.01 -12.48 12.94
C ILE A 198 23.58 -11.31 13.75
N SER A 199 24.87 -11.09 13.56
CA SER A 199 25.64 -10.07 14.30
C SER A 199 25.52 -8.69 13.70
#